data_AF-A0A936VC44-F1
#
_entry.id   AF-A0A936VC44-F1
#
_cell.length_a   1.000
_cell.length_b   1.000
_cell.length_c   1.000
_cell.angle_alpha   90.00
_cell.angle_beta   90.00
_cell.angle_gamma   90.00
#
_symmetry.space_group_name_H-M   'P 1'
#
loop_
_entity.id
_entity.type
_entity.pdbx_description
1 polymer ?
#
loop_
_entity_poly.entity_id
_entity_poly.type
_entity_poly.pdbx_seq_one_letter_code
_entity_poly.pdbx_strand_id
1 'polypeptide(L)' 'MKGTFLDKVIEESRKRVAVRSRETDMRKVRGEAEVIRGKAAPHAFMRRSLGRAELTSLPEFKRASPSKGCY' A
#
# COMPACT_ATOMS: atom_id res chain seq x y z
N MET A 1 23.16 11.87 13.47
CA MET A 1 21.83 11.78 12.80
C MET A 1 20.76 11.99 13.85
N LYS A 2 19.94 13.05 13.74
CA LYS A 2 18.82 13.34 14.64
C LYS A 2 17.51 12.93 13.95
N GLY A 3 16.63 12.22 14.65
CA GLY A 3 15.33 11.80 14.13
C GLY A 3 14.92 10.42 14.66
N THR A 4 13.61 10.23 14.85
CA THR A 4 12.97 8.97 15.23
C THR A 4 13.09 7.93 14.11
N PHE A 5 12.75 6.67 14.41
CA PHE A 5 12.63 5.64 13.38
C PHE A 5 11.62 6.02 12.30
N LEU A 6 10.49 6.63 12.69
CA LEU A 6 9.46 7.09 11.76
C LEU A 6 10.01 8.17 10.82
N ASP A 7 10.82 9.11 11.33
CA ASP A 7 11.43 10.16 10.51
C ASP A 7 12.32 9.56 9.40
N LYS A 8 13.07 8.50 9.73
CA LYS A 8 13.90 7.78 8.75
C LYS A 8 13.04 7.10 7.68
N VAL A 9 11.92 6.48 8.06
CA VAL A 9 10.99 5.84 7.11
C VAL A 9 10.36 6.88 6.17
N ILE A 10 9.96 8.03 6.70
CA ILE A 10 9.38 9.13 5.91
C ILE A 10 10.43 9.68 4.93
N GLU A 11 11.65 9.93 5.39
CA GLU A 11 12.73 10.45 4.55
C GLU A 11 13.05 9.49 3.38
N GLU A 12 13.20 8.20 3.68
CA GLU A 12 13.46 7.17 2.69
C GLU A 12 12.29 7.03 1.69
N SER A 13 11.05 7.12 2.19
CA SER A 13 9.85 7.07 1.34
C SER A 13 9.81 8.25 0.36
N ARG A 14 10.14 9.46 0.82
CA ARG A 14 10.22 10.66 -0.03
C ARG A 14 11.25 10.51 -1.14
N LYS A 15 12.44 9.98 -0.82
CA LYS A 15 13.49 9.70 -1.83
C LYS A 15 13.00 8.72 -2.89
N ARG A 16 12.36 7.62 -2.47
CA ARG A 16 11.80 6.61 -3.39
C ARG A 16 10.71 7.17 -4.29
N VAL A 17 9.81 7.99 -3.75
CA VAL A 17 8.77 8.66 -4.54
C VAL A 17 9.41 9.58 -5.58
N ALA A 18 10.39 10.39 -5.20
CA ALA A 18 11.06 11.32 -6.10
C ALA A 18 11.77 10.61 -7.27
N VAL A 19 12.40 9.46 -7.00
CA VAL A 19 13.02 8.61 -8.05
C VAL A 19 11.94 8.05 -8.97
N ARG A 20 10.91 7.38 -8.40
CA ARG A 20 9.85 6.76 -9.19
C ARG A 20 9.04 7.75 -10.00
N SER A 21 8.81 8.97 -9.50
CA SER A 21 8.11 10.03 -10.24
C SER A 21 8.90 10.58 -11.42
N ARG A 22 10.23 10.39 -11.45
CA ARG A 22 11.07 10.74 -12.60
C ARG A 22 11.07 9.64 -13.66
N GLU A 23 10.99 8.38 -13.21
CA GLU A 23 10.99 7.20 -14.07
C GLU A 23 9.60 6.88 -14.63
N THR A 24 8.54 7.38 -14.00
CA THR A 24 7.15 7.04 -14.33
C THR A 24 6.36 8.30 -14.68
N ASP A 25 5.71 8.31 -15.85
CA ASP A 25 4.76 9.37 -16.20
C ASP A 25 3.53 9.31 -15.28
N MET A 26 3.35 10.33 -14.45
CA MET A 26 2.23 10.47 -13.54
C MET A 26 0.87 10.42 -14.24
N ARG A 27 0.79 10.83 -15.51
CA ARG A 27 -0.44 10.71 -16.31
C ARG A 27 -0.77 9.26 -16.62
N LYS A 28 0.26 8.45 -16.91
CA LYS A 28 0.11 7.01 -17.12
C LYS A 28 -0.33 6.30 -15.84
N VAL A 29 0.29 6.62 -14.69
CA VAL A 29 -0.13 6.08 -13.38
C VAL A 29 -1.60 6.41 -13.10
N ARG A 30 -2.03 7.64 -13.39
CA ARG A 30 -3.42 8.05 -13.20
C ARG A 30 -4.37 7.29 -14.12
N GLY A 31 -4.04 7.16 -15.41
CA GLY A 31 -4.84 6.40 -16.37
C GLY A 31 -4.96 4.92 -15.99
N GLU A 32 -3.86 4.29 -15.57
CA GLU A 32 -3.86 2.91 -15.06
C GLU A 32 -4.73 2.77 -13.81
N ALA A 33 -4.65 3.73 -12.87
CA ALA A 33 -5.49 3.73 -11.67
C ALA A 33 -6.99 3.85 -12.01
N GLU A 34 -7.36 4.66 -12.99
CA GLU A 34 -8.75 4.80 -13.45
C GLU A 34 -9.25 3.51 -14.11
N VAL A 35 -8.43 2.86 -14.94
CA VAL A 35 -8.75 1.55 -15.53
C VAL A 35 -8.93 0.48 -14.47
N ILE A 36 -8.05 0.42 -13.47
CA ILE A 36 -8.16 -0.52 -12.35
C ILE A 36 -9.43 -0.25 -11.54
N ARG A 37 -9.75 1.01 -11.23
CA ARG A 37 -10.99 1.37 -10.52
C ARG A 37 -12.24 1.01 -11.33
N GLY A 38 -12.22 1.16 -12.65
CA GLY A 38 -13.32 0.80 -13.53
C GLY A 38 -13.51 -0.71 -13.70
N LYS A 39 -12.41 -1.48 -13.69
CA LYS A 39 -12.42 -2.96 -13.78
C LYS A 39 -12.65 -3.64 -12.44
N ALA A 40 -12.33 -2.96 -11.34
CA ALA A 40 -12.67 -3.43 -10.01
C ALA A 40 -14.19 -3.48 -9.89
N ALA A 41 -14.77 -4.69 -10.06
CA ALA A 41 -16.05 -4.99 -9.45
C ALA A 41 -16.00 -4.45 -8.02
N PRO A 42 -16.98 -3.65 -7.59
CA PRO A 42 -16.84 -2.76 -6.43
C PRO A 42 -16.17 -3.56 -5.33
N HIS A 43 -14.91 -3.23 -5.03
CA HIS A 43 -14.21 -3.88 -3.93
C HIS A 43 -15.06 -3.56 -2.73
N ALA A 44 -15.89 -4.51 -2.34
CA ALA A 44 -16.87 -4.44 -1.27
C ALA A 44 -16.19 -4.31 0.11
N PHE A 45 -14.88 -4.03 0.08
CA PHE A 45 -13.89 -4.10 1.12
C PHE A 45 -14.30 -3.35 2.37
N MET A 46 -15.07 -2.26 2.26
CA MET A 46 -15.41 -1.44 3.43
C MET A 46 -16.85 -1.55 3.92
N ARG A 47 -17.87 -1.61 3.04
CA ARG A 47 -19.28 -1.58 3.49
C ARG A 47 -19.97 -2.94 3.54
N ARG A 48 -19.55 -3.91 2.72
CA ARG A 48 -20.22 -5.23 2.64
C ARG A 48 -19.40 -6.34 3.30
N SER A 49 -18.07 -6.27 3.28
CA SER A 49 -17.19 -7.30 3.87
C SER A 49 -16.75 -7.02 5.31
N LEU A 50 -16.62 -5.76 5.76
CA LEU A 50 -16.35 -5.43 7.17
C LEU A 50 -17.62 -5.34 8.03
N GLY A 51 -18.78 -5.16 7.41
CA GLY A 51 -20.05 -4.89 8.12
C GLY A 51 -20.91 -6.13 8.40
N ARG A 52 -20.44 -7.35 8.11
CA ARG A 52 -21.30 -8.57 8.07
C ARG A 52 -20.87 -9.75 8.92
N ALA A 53 -19.84 -9.69 9.74
CA ALA A 53 -19.52 -10.83 10.61
C ALA A 53 -18.85 -10.41 11.92
N GLU A 54 -19.23 -11.07 13.00
CA GLU A 54 -18.67 -10.95 14.35
C GLU A 54 -17.14 -11.19 14.40
N LEU A 55 -16.52 -11.71 13.33
CA LEU A 55 -15.07 -11.77 13.13
C LEU A 55 -14.71 -11.49 11.66
N THR A 56 -14.24 -10.28 11.39
CA THR A 56 -13.66 -9.94 10.08
C THR A 56 -12.15 -10.13 10.11
N SER A 57 -11.59 -10.93 9.20
CA SER A 57 -10.14 -11.14 9.08
C SER A 57 -9.54 -10.26 7.97
N LEU A 58 -8.41 -9.64 8.28
CA LEU A 58 -7.61 -8.85 7.34
C LEU A 58 -6.20 -9.46 7.25
N PRO A 59 -5.99 -10.43 6.36
CA PRO A 59 -4.69 -11.08 6.22
C PRO A 59 -3.66 -10.11 5.64
N GLU A 60 -2.53 -9.95 6.34
CA GLU A 60 -1.39 -9.14 5.91
C GLU A 60 -0.35 -10.02 5.21
N PHE A 61 -0.04 -9.71 3.95
CA PHE A 61 1.10 -10.32 3.25
C PHE A 61 2.33 -9.44 3.45
N LYS A 62 3.27 -9.90 4.27
CA LYS A 62 4.51 -9.20 4.59
C LYS A 62 5.73 -10.07 4.30
N ARG A 63 6.84 -9.42 3.95
CA ARG A 63 8.08 -10.08 3.55
C ARG A 63 8.74 -10.88 4.68
N ALA A 64 8.65 -10.38 5.91
CA ALA A 64 9.29 -10.98 7.06
C ALA A 64 8.42 -10.80 8.31
N SER A 65 8.55 -11.72 9.26
CA SER A 65 8.06 -11.50 10.62
C SER A 65 9.20 -11.70 11.61
N PRO A 66 9.42 -10.81 12.60
CA PRO A 66 10.55 -10.93 13.53
C PRO A 66 10.64 -12.29 14.22
N SER A 67 9.51 -12.92 14.51
CA SER A 67 9.41 -14.23 15.17
C SER A 67 9.54 -15.44 14.22
N LYS A 68 9.44 -15.28 12.90
CA LYS A 68 9.55 -16.39 11.93
C LYS A 68 10.53 -16.16 10.78
N GLY A 69 11.25 -15.05 10.78
CA GLY A 69 12.22 -14.69 9.74
C GLY A 69 11.60 -14.47 8.36
N CYS A 70 12.43 -14.62 7.32
CA CYS A 70 12.03 -14.84 5.94
C CYS A 70 12.24 -16.34 5.66
N TYR A 71 11.21 -17.09 5.31
CA TYR A 71 11.41 -18.40 4.69
C TYR A 71 11.79 -18.21 3.22
#